data_AF-A0A6B3EQ76-F1
#
_entry.id   AF-A0A6B3EQ76-F1
#
_cell.length_a   1.000
_cell.length_b   1.000
_cell.length_c   1.000
_cell.angle_alpha   90.00
_cell.angle_beta   90.00
_cell.angle_gamma   90.00
#
_symmetry.space_group_name_H-M   'P 1'
#
loop_
_entity.id
_entity.type
_entity.pdbx_description
1 polymer ?
#
loop_
_entity_poly.entity_id
_entity_poly.type
_entity_poly.pdbx_seq_one_letter_code
_entity_poly.pdbx_strand_id
1 'polypeptide(L)' 'NGIEYAMMQAYAEGWELLEAADSVTDVREIFRSWQEGTVIRSWLLDLAVNALDEDEHLEQLRGFAADSG' A
#
# COMPACT_ATOMS: atom_id res chain seq x y z
N ASN A 1 4.28 -14.17 9.48
CA ASN A 1 5.17 -13.24 8.77
C ASN A 1 5.17 -13.40 7.26
N GLY A 2 5.31 -14.60 6.67
CA GLY A 2 5.36 -14.75 5.20
C GLY A 2 4.07 -14.34 4.47
N ILE A 3 2.90 -14.59 5.07
CA ILE A 3 1.60 -14.19 4.50
C ILE A 3 1.45 -12.67 4.53
N GLU A 4 1.86 -12.03 5.63
CA GLU A 4 1.84 -10.58 5.79
C GLU A 4 2.78 -9.91 4.78
N TYR A 5 3.99 -10.45 4.56
CA TYR A 5 4.88 -9.97 3.49
C TYR A 5 4.27 -10.12 2.10
N ALA A 6 3.63 -11.26 1.80
CA ALA A 6 2.97 -11.46 0.52
C ALA A 6 1.82 -10.46 0.29
N MET A 7 1.04 -10.16 1.34
CA MET A 7 -0.01 -9.13 1.26
C MET A 7 0.57 -7.73 1.06
N MET A 8 1.62 -7.36 1.80
CA MET A 8 2.29 -6.06 1.60
C MET A 8 2.88 -5.93 0.19
N GLN A 9 3.48 -6.99 -0.34
CA GLN A 9 3.98 -7.02 -1.72
C GLN A 9 2.83 -6.88 -2.73
N ALA A 10 1.72 -7.60 -2.54
CA ALA A 10 0.56 -7.48 -3.42
C ALA A 10 -0.03 -6.05 -3.42
N TYR A 11 -0.05 -5.38 -2.26
CA TYR A 11 -0.43 -3.98 -2.17
C TYR A 11 0.56 -3.06 -2.90
N ALA A 12 1.88 -3.26 -2.74
CA ALA A 12 2.88 -2.48 -3.45
C ALA A 12 2.81 -2.65 -4.97
N GLU A 13 2.65 -3.89 -5.47
CA GLU A 13 2.48 -4.16 -6.90
C GLU A 13 1.17 -3.53 -7.42
N GLY A 14 0.09 -3.61 -6.66
CA GLY A 14 -1.18 -2.96 -6.99
C GLY A 14 -1.08 -1.44 -7.06
N TRP A 15 -0.30 -0.82 -6.17
CA TRP A 15 0.00 0.62 -6.18
C TRP A 15 0.68 1.03 -7.48
N GLU A 16 1.80 0.38 -7.83
CA GLU A 16 2.55 0.67 -9.06
C GLU A 16 1.69 0.52 -10.31
N LEU A 17 0.82 -0.49 -10.36
CA LEU A 17 -0.10 -0.70 -11.48
C LEU A 17 -1.15 0.43 -11.59
N LEU A 18 -1.61 0.96 -10.46
CA LEU A 18 -2.58 2.06 -10.43
C LEU A 18 -1.93 3.40 -10.77
N GLU A 19 -0.71 3.67 -10.28
CA GLU A 19 0.09 4.84 -10.63
C GLU A 19 0.39 4.90 -12.13
N ALA A 20 0.64 3.75 -12.76
CA ALA A 20 0.89 3.64 -14.19
C ALA A 20 -0.37 3.79 -15.06
N ALA A 21 -1.58 3.83 -14.49
CA ALA A 21 -2.82 3.85 -15.24
C ALA A 21 -3.30 5.28 -15.51
N ASP A 22 -3.35 5.70 -16.78
CA ASP A 22 -3.77 7.05 -17.19
C ASP A 22 -5.17 7.48 -16.69
N SER A 23 -6.04 6.51 -16.37
CA SER A 23 -7.40 6.77 -15.87
C SER A 23 -7.48 7.01 -14.36
N VAL A 24 -6.40 6.74 -13.62
CA VAL A 24 -6.34 6.86 -12.17
C VAL A 24 -5.68 8.19 -11.83
N THR A 25 -6.35 8.99 -11.00
CA THR A 25 -5.87 10.33 -10.63
C THR A 25 -5.49 10.47 -9.16
N ASP A 26 -5.84 9.47 -8.34
CA ASP A 26 -5.55 9.42 -6.90
C ASP A 26 -5.56 7.95 -6.45
N VAL A 27 -4.38 7.35 -6.34
CA VAL A 27 -4.22 5.93 -5.94
C VAL A 27 -4.51 5.76 -4.44
N ARG A 28 -4.15 6.75 -3.62
CA ARG A 28 -4.39 6.75 -2.18
C ARG A 28 -5.89 6.68 -1.86
N GLU A 29 -6.72 7.41 -2.60
CA GLU A 29 -8.17 7.36 -2.43
C GLU A 29 -8.77 6.01 -2.86
N ILE A 30 -8.18 5.34 -3.87
CA ILE A 30 -8.58 3.97 -4.21
C ILE A 30 -8.31 3.02 -3.03
N PHE A 31 -7.14 3.11 -2.40
CA PHE A 31 -6.80 2.30 -1.22
C PHE A 31 -7.74 2.60 -0.04
N ARG A 32 -8.08 3.88 0.19
CA ARG A 32 -9.08 4.29 1.19
C ARG A 32 -10.44 3.68 0.90
N SER A 33 -10.88 3.70 -0.37
CA SER A 33 -12.16 3.13 -0.76
C SER A 33 -12.26 1.63 -0.45
N TRP A 34 -11.14 0.91 -0.44
CA TRP A 34 -11.11 -0.51 -0.12
C TRP A 34 -11.31 -0.82 1.36
N GLN A 35 -11.19 0.17 2.25
CA GLN A 35 -11.49 0.02 3.68
C GLN A 35 -12.99 -0.23 3.95
N GLU A 36 -13.86 0.02 2.96
CA GLU A 36 -15.30 -0.16 3.08
C GLU A 36 -15.85 -1.09 1.99
N GLY A 37 -16.67 -2.06 2.39
CA GLY A 37 -17.44 -2.88 1.44
C GLY A 37 -16.66 -3.88 0.58
N THR A 38 -15.33 -3.95 0.71
CA THR A 38 -14.50 -4.91 -0.06
C THR A 38 -14.12 -6.15 0.74
N VAL A 39 -13.81 -7.23 0.02
CA VAL A 39 -13.31 -8.49 0.60
C VAL A 39 -11.87 -8.36 1.11
N ILE A 40 -11.10 -7.43 0.54
CA ILE A 40 -9.68 -7.24 0.86
C ILE A 40 -9.44 -6.31 2.07
N ARG A 41 -10.53 -5.79 2.67
CA ARG A 41 -10.47 -5.01 3.90
C ARG A 41 -9.75 -5.79 4.98
N SER A 42 -8.70 -5.19 5.53
CA SER A 42 -7.86 -5.81 6.55
C SER A 42 -7.22 -4.76 7.44
N TRP A 43 -6.80 -5.16 8.63
CA TRP A 43 -6.00 -4.29 9.51
C TRP A 43 -4.71 -3.81 8.84
N LEU A 44 -4.11 -4.64 7.98
CA LEU A 44 -2.91 -4.27 7.23
C LEU A 44 -3.19 -3.17 6.20
N LEU A 45 -4.35 -3.24 5.53
CA LEU A 45 -4.80 -2.15 4.65
C LEU A 45 -5.01 -0.86 5.43
N ASP A 46 -5.59 -0.93 6.64
CA ASP A 46 -5.76 0.24 7.49
C ASP A 46 -4.41 0.89 7.86
N LEU A 47 -3.40 0.07 8.19
CA LEU A 47 -2.05 0.58 8.43
C LEU A 47 -1.42 1.22 7.18
N ALA A 48 -1.60 0.60 6.01
CA ALA A 48 -1.09 1.14 4.75
C ALA A 48 -1.73 2.50 4.43
N VAL A 49 -3.06 2.62 4.53
CA VAL A 49 -3.77 3.88 4.31
C VAL A 49 -3.30 4.96 5.29
N ASN A 50 -3.13 4.63 6.57
CA ASN A 50 -2.63 5.59 7.55
C ASN A 50 -1.21 6.09 7.19
N ALA A 51 -0.32 5.19 6.76
CA ALA A 51 1.03 5.58 6.34
C ALA A 51 1.01 6.47 5.09
N LEU A 52 0.16 6.15 4.11
CA LEU A 52 -0.01 6.94 2.89
C LEU A 52 -0.66 8.31 3.14
N ASP A 53 -1.51 8.43 4.16
CA ASP A 53 -2.09 9.71 4.59
C ASP A 53 -1.05 10.62 5.26
N GLU A 54 -0.03 10.05 5.91
CA GLU A 54 1.09 10.80 6.48
C GLU A 54 2.12 11.18 5.41
N ASP A 55 2.40 10.28 4.47
CA ASP A 55 3.37 10.45 3.39
C ASP A 55 2.97 9.60 2.18
N GLU A 56 2.41 10.25 1.17
CA GLU A 56 1.81 9.58 -0.01
C GLU A 56 2.80 8.68 -0.76
N HIS A 57 4.07 9.08 -0.82
CA HIS A 57 5.13 8.31 -1.47
C HIS A 57 6.09 7.64 -0.48
N LEU A 58 5.74 7.67 0.81
CA LEU A 58 6.51 7.07 1.90
C LEU A 58 7.98 7.52 1.91
N GLU A 59 8.28 8.74 1.44
CA GLU A 59 9.66 9.25 1.31
C GLU A 59 10.38 9.36 2.66
N GLN A 60 9.61 9.55 3.74
CA GLN A 60 10.09 9.62 5.11
C GLN A 60 10.44 8.25 5.70
N LEU A 61 9.93 7.15 5.11
CA LEU A 61 10.31 5.81 5.51
C LEU A 61 11.73 5.53 4.99
N ARG A 62 12.71 5.70 5.88
CA ARG A 62 14.09 5.25 5.60
C ARG A 62 14.06 3.75 5.37
N GLY A 63 14.37 3.33 4.14
CA GLY A 63 14.54 1.92 3.79
C GLY A 63 15.68 1.29 4.57
N PHE A 64 15.42 0.82 5.79
CA PHE A 64 16.30 -0.12 6.46
C PHE A 64 15.92 -1.53 6.03
N ALA A 65 16.36 -1.91 4.84
CA ALA A 65 16.47 -3.32 4.51
C ALA A 65 17.71 -3.81 5.24
N ALA A 66 17.54 -4.65 6.26
CA ALA A 66 18.63 -5.51 6.70
C ALA A 66 18.93 -6.45 5.54
N ASP A 67 19.87 -6.06 4.67
CA ASP A 67 20.50 -6.96 3.72
C ASP A 67 21.26 -8.01 4.55
N SER A 68 20.53 -9.03 5.00
CA SER A 68 21.12 -10.28 5.46
C SER A 68 21.56 -11.02 4.20
N GLY A 69 22.75 -10.67 3.72
CA GLY A 69 23.53 -11.57 2.88
C GLY A 69 23.78 -12.91 3.54
#